data_AF-A0A4R8V8V4-F1
#
_entry.id   AF-A0A4R8V8V4-F1
#
_cell.length_a   1.000
_cell.length_b   1.000
_cell.length_c   1.000
_cell.angle_alpha   90.00
_cell.angle_beta   90.00
_cell.angle_gamma   90.00
#
_symmetry.space_group_name_H-M   'P 1'
#
loop_
_entity.id
_entity.type
_entity.pdbx_description
1 polymer ?
#
loop_
_entity_poly.entity_id
_entity_poly.type
_entity_poly.pdbx_seq_one_letter_code
_entity_poly.pdbx_strand_id
1 'polypeptide(L)'
;MIRMRGFASLFGRRGVLAAASAALIILGTYVVQRLLSSLLYAGVMISQGAVDGLFPSFLLGTVLGVLPFVIGVFLSLWLLAPVAAELHIAHVITRSLLAAACGAVIVFVVTLLESLFSHYDVSSGQVFGWAFGLFSTVSASAGWAFSNALFGALNLAISLAPITILACVLLWIWLRAHPAKHPVAGLIDEV
;
A
#
# COMPACT_ATOMS: atom_id res chain seq x y z
N MET A 1 14.06 -31.39 11.49
CA MET A 1 12.65 -31.65 11.13
C MET A 1 11.80 -30.50 11.67
N ILE A 2 11.70 -29.40 10.92
CA ILE A 2 11.02 -28.17 11.34
C ILE A 2 9.52 -28.35 11.07
N ARG A 3 8.70 -28.40 12.13
CA ARG A 3 7.25 -28.58 12.05
C ARG A 3 6.62 -27.41 11.28
N MET A 4 6.15 -27.66 10.05
CA MET A 4 5.30 -26.74 9.27
C MET A 4 3.87 -26.61 9.86
N ARG A 5 3.72 -26.51 11.19
CA ARG A 5 2.40 -26.29 11.83
C ARG A 5 2.01 -24.81 11.91
N GLY A 6 2.87 -23.87 11.50
CA GLY A 6 2.67 -22.44 11.73
C GLY A 6 1.64 -21.75 10.83
N PHE A 7 1.47 -22.18 9.57
CA PHE A 7 0.66 -21.42 8.60
C PHE A 7 -0.85 -21.60 8.78
N ALA A 8 -1.31 -22.79 9.15
CA ALA A 8 -2.75 -23.04 9.38
C ALA A 8 -3.26 -22.35 10.65
N SER A 9 -2.42 -22.19 11.69
CA SER A 9 -2.78 -21.41 12.88
C SER A 9 -2.80 -19.90 12.63
N LEU A 10 -2.06 -19.39 11.63
CA LEU A 10 -2.06 -17.96 11.28
C LEU A 10 -3.41 -17.52 10.67
N PHE A 11 -4.04 -18.35 9.83
CA PHE A 11 -5.38 -18.08 9.30
C PHE A 11 -6.49 -18.21 10.37
N GLY A 12 -6.22 -18.90 11.47
CA GLY A 12 -7.09 -18.94 12.65
C GLY A 12 -7.00 -17.70 13.55
N ARG A 13 -6.00 -16.81 13.35
CA ARG A 13 -5.85 -15.57 14.13
C ARG A 13 -6.94 -14.56 13.71
N ARG A 14 -7.83 -14.25 14.64
CA ARG A 14 -9.13 -13.57 14.42
C ARG A 14 -9.07 -12.06 14.14
N GLY A 15 -7.91 -11.53 13.77
CA GLY A 15 -7.73 -10.13 13.34
C GLY A 15 -7.99 -9.89 11.84
N VAL A 16 -8.14 -10.95 11.04
CA VAL A 16 -8.28 -10.85 9.57
C VAL A 16 -9.45 -9.97 9.16
N LEU A 17 -10.62 -10.14 9.77
CA LEU A 17 -11.83 -9.40 9.37
C LEU A 17 -11.71 -7.90 9.67
N ALA A 18 -11.09 -7.56 10.80
CA ALA A 18 -10.87 -6.18 11.22
C ALA A 18 -9.79 -5.51 10.32
N ALA A 19 -8.72 -6.23 10.00
CA ALA A 19 -7.72 -5.76 9.04
C ALA A 19 -8.31 -5.61 7.63
N ALA A 20 -9.14 -6.56 7.20
CA ALA A 20 -9.79 -6.54 5.89
C ALA A 20 -10.78 -5.38 5.77
N SER A 21 -11.58 -5.09 6.81
CA SER A 21 -12.51 -3.97 6.78
C SER A 21 -11.79 -2.63 6.73
N ALA A 22 -10.72 -2.44 7.51
CA ALA A 22 -9.88 -1.23 7.42
C ALA A 22 -9.26 -1.07 6.02
N ALA A 23 -8.70 -2.15 5.48
CA ALA A 23 -8.12 -2.17 4.13
C ALA A 23 -9.17 -1.82 3.07
N LEU A 24 -10.38 -2.37 3.17
CA LEU A 24 -11.50 -2.07 2.25
C LEU A 24 -11.97 -0.62 2.36
N ILE A 25 -12.03 -0.05 3.57
CA ILE A 25 -12.39 1.36 3.76
C ILE A 25 -11.36 2.28 3.10
N ILE A 26 -10.07 1.99 3.30
CA ILE A 26 -8.97 2.74 2.68
C ILE A 26 -9.05 2.63 1.15
N LEU A 27 -9.24 1.41 0.63
CA LEU A 27 -9.40 1.14 -0.80
C LEU A 27 -10.58 1.93 -1.37
N GLY A 28 -11.76 1.82 -0.76
CA GLY A 28 -12.98 2.48 -1.22
C GLY A 28 -12.83 4.00 -1.24
N THR A 29 -12.29 4.58 -0.15
CA THR A 29 -12.05 6.02 -0.05
C THR A 29 -11.08 6.51 -1.14
N TYR A 30 -10.01 5.75 -1.36
CA TYR A 30 -9.02 6.09 -2.39
C TYR A 30 -9.59 6.00 -3.80
N VAL A 31 -10.34 4.93 -4.11
CA VAL A 31 -10.99 4.75 -5.41
C VAL A 31 -11.93 5.91 -5.69
N VAL A 32 -12.74 6.32 -4.70
CA VAL A 32 -13.61 7.50 -4.82
C VAL A 32 -12.79 8.76 -5.08
N GLN A 33 -11.74 9.03 -4.28
CA GLN A 33 -10.87 10.20 -4.48
C GLN A 33 -10.25 10.24 -5.89
N ARG A 34 -9.79 9.08 -6.38
CA ARG A 34 -9.23 8.96 -7.72
C ARG A 34 -10.28 9.19 -8.80
N LEU A 35 -11.46 8.61 -8.67
CA LEU A 35 -12.56 8.82 -9.62
C LEU A 35 -12.95 10.29 -9.71
N LEU A 36 -13.08 10.98 -8.57
CA LEU A 36 -13.33 12.42 -8.58
C LEU A 36 -12.21 13.20 -9.26
N SER A 37 -10.95 12.86 -8.95
CA SER A 37 -9.78 13.52 -9.55
C SER A 37 -9.72 13.29 -11.07
N SER A 38 -10.08 12.09 -11.55
CA SER A 38 -10.15 11.81 -12.99
C SER A 38 -11.28 12.55 -13.69
N LEU A 39 -12.44 12.70 -13.05
CA LEU A 39 -13.56 13.45 -13.61
C LEU A 39 -13.19 14.93 -13.77
N LEU A 40 -12.54 15.51 -12.76
CA LEU A 40 -12.03 16.88 -12.82
C LEU A 40 -10.99 17.04 -13.94
N TYR A 41 -10.03 16.12 -14.03
CA TYR A 41 -9.00 16.15 -15.06
C TYR A 41 -9.58 15.98 -16.47
N ALA A 42 -10.53 15.07 -16.66
CA ALA A 42 -11.23 14.87 -17.92
C ALA A 42 -12.00 16.13 -18.34
N GLY A 43 -12.66 16.81 -17.40
CA GLY A 43 -13.33 18.09 -17.66
C GLY A 43 -12.37 19.18 -18.18
N VAL A 44 -11.18 19.27 -17.58
CA VAL A 44 -10.13 20.19 -18.05
C VAL A 44 -9.62 19.79 -19.44
N MET A 45 -9.39 18.51 -19.69
CA MET A 45 -8.88 18.04 -20.98
C MET A 45 -9.88 18.22 -22.12
N ILE A 46 -11.17 18.00 -21.85
CA ILE A 46 -12.27 18.30 -22.78
C ILE A 46 -12.29 19.80 -23.10
N SER A 47 -12.08 20.66 -22.11
CA SER A 47 -12.03 22.12 -22.33
C SER A 47 -10.85 22.56 -23.22
N GLN A 48 -9.81 21.73 -23.32
CA GLN A 48 -8.62 21.96 -24.14
C GLN A 48 -8.67 21.21 -25.48
N GLY A 49 -9.73 20.45 -25.76
CA GLY A 49 -9.90 19.69 -27.00
C GLY A 49 -9.11 18.37 -27.07
N ALA A 50 -8.58 17.87 -25.95
CA ALA A 50 -7.84 16.61 -25.88
C ALA A 50 -8.71 15.51 -25.24
N VAL A 51 -9.19 14.55 -26.04
CA VAL A 51 -10.08 13.46 -25.55
C VAL A 51 -9.42 12.09 -25.56
N ASP A 52 -8.26 11.94 -26.20
CA ASP A 52 -7.61 10.64 -26.38
C ASP A 52 -6.80 10.21 -25.14
N GLY A 53 -7.01 8.98 -24.67
CA GLY A 53 -6.13 8.31 -23.70
C GLY A 53 -6.47 8.47 -22.20
N LEU A 54 -7.61 9.08 -21.86
CA LEU A 54 -7.97 9.37 -20.46
C LEU A 54 -8.30 8.13 -19.61
N PHE A 55 -8.86 7.08 -20.22
CA PHE A 55 -9.36 5.91 -19.49
C PHE A 55 -8.32 4.83 -19.16
N PRO A 56 -7.44 4.41 -20.10
CA PRO A 56 -6.50 3.31 -19.86
C PRO A 56 -5.43 3.66 -18.81
N SER A 57 -4.95 4.90 -18.84
CA SER A 57 -3.93 5.42 -17.92
C SER A 57 -4.44 5.49 -16.47
N PHE A 58 -5.72 5.79 -16.29
CA PHE A 58 -6.37 5.87 -14.97
C PHE A 58 -6.50 4.49 -14.29
N LEU A 59 -6.99 3.49 -15.03
CA LEU A 59 -7.18 2.14 -14.49
C LEU A 59 -5.84 1.51 -14.11
N LEU A 60 -4.83 1.61 -14.98
CA LEU A 60 -3.50 1.07 -14.70
C LEU A 60 -2.86 1.73 -13.47
N GLY A 61 -2.86 3.07 -13.38
CA GLY A 61 -2.28 3.77 -12.23
C GLY A 61 -2.99 3.47 -10.91
N THR A 62 -4.31 3.27 -10.93
CA THR A 62 -5.08 2.95 -9.72
C THR A 62 -4.83 1.50 -9.27
N VAL A 63 -4.84 0.55 -10.21
CA VAL A 63 -4.61 -0.87 -9.88
C VAL A 63 -3.18 -1.09 -9.38
N LEU A 64 -2.19 -0.50 -10.06
CA LEU A 64 -0.77 -0.69 -9.73
C LEU A 64 -0.31 0.11 -8.51
N GLY A 65 -0.94 1.26 -8.21
CA GLY A 65 -0.56 2.05 -7.03
C GLY A 65 -1.27 1.63 -5.74
N VAL A 66 -2.55 1.29 -5.82
CA VAL A 66 -3.43 1.19 -4.63
C VAL A 66 -3.44 -0.20 -4.06
N LEU A 67 -3.54 -1.21 -4.91
CA LEU A 67 -3.57 -2.60 -4.45
C LEU A 67 -2.34 -2.92 -3.61
N PRO A 68 -1.09 -2.57 -4.01
CA PRO A 68 0.07 -2.88 -3.20
C PRO A 68 0.05 -2.16 -1.86
N PHE A 69 -0.41 -0.91 -1.82
CA PHE A 69 -0.56 -0.15 -0.58
C PHE A 69 -1.55 -0.83 0.37
N VAL A 70 -2.75 -1.14 -0.12
CA VAL A 70 -3.84 -1.74 0.67
C VAL A 70 -3.44 -3.13 1.15
N ILE A 71 -2.78 -3.92 0.31
CA ILE A 71 -2.22 -5.22 0.68
C ILE A 71 -1.18 -5.05 1.79
N GLY A 72 -0.30 -4.05 1.69
CA GLY A 72 0.71 -3.77 2.71
C GLY A 72 0.12 -3.34 4.06
N VAL A 73 -0.89 -2.46 4.03
CA VAL A 73 -1.63 -2.06 5.23
C VAL A 73 -2.35 -3.26 5.84
N PHE A 74 -3.03 -4.07 5.02
CA PHE A 74 -3.72 -5.28 5.44
C PHE A 74 -2.75 -6.27 6.12
N LEU A 75 -1.63 -6.58 5.47
CA LEU A 75 -0.62 -7.50 6.01
C LEU A 75 -0.02 -6.95 7.30
N SER A 76 0.24 -5.65 7.39
CA SER A 76 0.77 -5.03 8.60
C SER A 76 -0.23 -5.09 9.77
N LEU A 77 -1.49 -4.76 9.53
CA LEU A 77 -2.53 -4.83 10.56
C LEU A 77 -2.86 -6.28 10.95
N TRP A 78 -2.72 -7.23 10.02
CA TRP A 78 -2.98 -8.63 10.30
C TRP A 78 -1.84 -9.33 11.04
N LEU A 79 -0.59 -9.13 10.60
CA LEU A 79 0.58 -9.88 11.08
C LEU A 79 1.36 -9.16 12.19
N LEU A 80 1.62 -7.87 12.01
CA LEU A 80 2.50 -7.11 12.91
C LEU A 80 1.72 -6.58 14.11
N ALA A 81 0.64 -5.84 13.85
CA ALA A 81 0.06 -4.98 14.87
C ALA A 81 -1.48 -4.95 14.78
N PRO A 82 -2.17 -6.03 15.18
CA PRO A 82 -3.62 -6.06 15.20
C PRO A 82 -4.19 -4.98 16.11
N VAL A 83 -5.30 -4.37 15.68
CA VAL A 83 -6.01 -3.38 16.47
C VAL A 83 -6.89 -4.11 17.48
N ALA A 84 -6.54 -4.03 18.77
CA ALA A 84 -7.36 -4.56 19.85
C ALA A 84 -8.11 -3.42 20.57
N ALA A 85 -9.27 -3.73 21.14
CA ALA A 85 -10.13 -2.74 21.82
C ALA A 85 -9.50 -2.13 23.09
N GLU A 86 -8.60 -2.88 23.73
CA GLU A 86 -7.95 -2.52 24.98
C GLU A 86 -6.81 -1.51 24.79
N LEU A 87 -6.35 -1.29 23.56
CA LEU A 87 -5.27 -0.34 23.28
C LEU A 87 -5.69 1.12 23.55
N HIS A 88 -4.74 1.91 24.05
CA HIS A 88 -4.86 3.36 24.09
C HIS A 88 -4.83 3.96 22.68
N ILE A 89 -5.51 5.10 22.50
CA ILE A 89 -5.58 5.81 21.21
C ILE A 89 -4.19 6.13 20.63
N ALA A 90 -3.22 6.47 21.48
CA ALA A 90 -1.85 6.74 21.06
C ALA A 90 -1.20 5.52 20.37
N HIS A 91 -1.45 4.31 20.87
CA HIS A 91 -0.94 3.08 20.26
C HIS A 91 -1.65 2.75 18.94
N VAL A 92 -2.94 3.06 18.82
CA VAL A 92 -3.67 2.89 17.56
C VAL A 92 -3.08 3.79 16.47
N ILE A 93 -2.72 5.03 16.82
CA ILE A 93 -2.11 5.99 15.89
C ILE A 93 -0.71 5.52 15.46
N THR A 94 0.14 5.07 16.38
CA THR A 94 1.49 4.59 16.01
C THR A 94 1.43 3.32 15.18
N ARG A 95 0.54 2.37 15.50
CA ARG A 95 0.32 1.14 14.70
C ARG A 95 -0.21 1.45 13.30
N SER A 96 -1.10 2.43 13.16
CA SER A 96 -1.63 2.84 11.85
C SER A 96 -0.61 3.59 11.00
N LEU A 97 0.24 4.42 11.60
CA LEU A 97 1.40 5.01 10.93
C LEU A 97 2.39 3.94 10.44
N LEU A 98 2.68 2.93 11.27
CA LEU A 98 3.54 1.82 10.88
C LEU A 98 2.94 1.04 9.71
N ALA A 99 1.62 0.77 9.74
CA ALA A 99 0.94 0.11 8.64
C ALA A 99 0.97 0.92 7.33
N ALA A 100 0.80 2.25 7.41
CA ALA A 100 0.95 3.14 6.26
C ALA A 100 2.39 3.13 5.71
N ALA A 101 3.40 3.12 6.58
CA ALA A 101 4.80 3.02 6.19
C ALA A 101 5.10 1.67 5.50
N CYS A 102 4.61 0.55 6.03
CA CYS A 102 4.72 -0.76 5.39
C CYS A 102 4.03 -0.79 4.01
N GLY A 103 2.84 -0.20 3.91
CA GLY A 103 2.14 -0.03 2.62
C GLY A 103 2.98 0.77 1.62
N ALA A 104 3.59 1.87 2.05
CA ALA A 104 4.45 2.70 1.21
C ALA A 104 5.71 1.96 0.73
N VAL A 105 6.34 1.15 1.59
CA VAL A 105 7.49 0.33 1.21
C VAL A 105 7.10 -0.69 0.13
N ILE A 106 5.93 -1.30 0.23
CA ILE A 106 5.45 -2.25 -0.78
C ILE A 106 5.16 -1.53 -2.11
N VAL A 107 4.52 -0.36 -2.09
CA VAL A 107 4.34 0.48 -3.28
C VAL A 107 5.68 0.83 -3.91
N PHE A 108 6.64 1.27 -3.11
CA PHE A 108 7.98 1.61 -3.59
C PHE A 108 8.61 0.43 -4.36
N VAL A 109 8.56 -0.78 -3.80
CA VAL A 109 9.11 -1.97 -4.47
C VAL A 109 8.36 -2.28 -5.77
N VAL A 110 7.03 -2.22 -5.77
CA VAL A 110 6.24 -2.49 -6.98
C VAL A 110 6.50 -1.46 -8.08
N THR A 111 6.48 -0.16 -7.75
CA THR A 111 6.74 0.91 -8.72
C THR A 111 8.18 0.91 -9.21
N LEU A 112 9.14 0.55 -8.35
CA LEU A 112 10.54 0.36 -8.76
C LEU A 112 10.65 -0.76 -9.77
N LEU A 113 10.05 -1.93 -9.49
CA LEU A 113 10.06 -3.06 -10.42
C LEU A 113 9.36 -2.71 -11.74
N GLU A 114 8.21 -2.05 -11.70
CA GLU A 114 7.51 -1.56 -12.90
C GLU A 114 8.38 -0.61 -13.73
N SER A 115 9.06 0.35 -13.07
CA SER A 115 9.94 1.29 -13.75
C SER A 115 11.14 0.60 -14.38
N LEU A 116 11.68 -0.44 -13.73
CA LEU A 116 12.76 -1.26 -14.28
C LEU A 116 12.30 -2.10 -15.48
N PHE A 117 11.10 -2.68 -15.44
CA PHE A 117 10.59 -3.51 -16.54
C PHE A 117 10.05 -2.71 -17.73
N SER A 118 9.47 -1.53 -17.50
CA SER A 118 8.96 -0.66 -18.57
C SER A 118 10.06 -0.11 -19.48
N HIS A 119 11.29 -0.03 -18.99
CA HIS A 119 12.47 0.37 -19.76
C HIS A 119 13.21 -0.84 -20.36
N TYR A 120 12.58 -2.02 -20.36
CA TYR A 120 13.10 -3.20 -21.04
C TYR A 120 12.97 -3.02 -22.56
N ASP A 121 14.03 -2.53 -23.19
CA ASP A 121 14.11 -2.45 -24.65
C ASP A 121 14.50 -3.82 -25.23
N VAL A 122 13.48 -4.55 -25.70
CA VAL A 122 13.61 -5.88 -26.32
C VAL A 122 14.57 -5.88 -27.51
N SER A 123 14.75 -4.73 -28.17
CA SER A 123 15.65 -4.59 -29.32
C SER A 123 17.14 -4.72 -28.97
N SER A 124 17.49 -4.47 -27.70
CA SER A 124 18.88 -4.51 -27.21
C SER A 124 19.21 -5.79 -26.43
N GLY A 125 18.23 -6.63 -26.12
CA GLY A 125 18.41 -7.89 -25.37
C GLY A 125 18.98 -7.70 -23.95
N GLN A 126 19.08 -6.47 -23.46
CA GLN A 126 19.75 -6.12 -22.22
C GLN A 126 18.72 -5.54 -21.24
N VAL A 127 18.42 -6.30 -20.17
CA VAL A 127 17.57 -5.86 -19.05
C VAL A 127 18.20 -4.69 -18.29
N PHE A 128 19.53 -4.64 -18.32
CA PHE A 128 20.32 -3.56 -17.79
C PHE A 128 21.16 -3.02 -18.93
N GLY A 129 20.78 -1.88 -19.50
CA GLY A 129 21.76 -1.06 -20.19
C GLY A 129 22.89 -0.77 -19.19
N TRP A 130 24.00 -1.53 -19.30
CA TRP A 130 25.31 -1.26 -18.70
C TRP A 130 25.48 -1.48 -17.17
N ALA A 131 24.66 -2.30 -16.50
CA ALA A 131 24.86 -2.61 -15.08
C ALA A 131 25.28 -4.07 -14.82
N PHE A 132 26.44 -4.47 -15.34
CA PHE A 132 27.22 -5.61 -14.81
C PHE A 132 28.40 -5.10 -13.96
N GLY A 133 28.10 -4.14 -13.09
CA GLY A 133 28.98 -3.60 -12.07
C GLY A 133 28.10 -2.95 -11.02
N LEU A 134 27.98 -3.57 -9.85
CA LEU A 134 26.96 -3.26 -8.82
C LEU A 134 26.96 -1.77 -8.37
N PHE A 135 27.99 -1.00 -8.71
CA PHE A 135 28.12 0.43 -8.36
C PHE A 135 28.82 1.33 -9.41
N SER A 136 29.23 0.85 -10.59
CA SER A 136 30.07 1.68 -11.48
C SER A 136 29.30 2.57 -12.47
N THR A 137 28.03 2.29 -12.73
CA THR A 137 27.17 3.15 -13.56
C THR A 137 25.72 2.86 -13.22
N VAL A 138 25.21 3.52 -12.18
CA VAL A 138 23.77 3.78 -12.11
C VAL A 138 23.49 4.62 -13.36
N SER A 139 23.00 3.99 -14.42
CA SER A 139 22.58 4.70 -15.62
C SER A 139 21.59 5.79 -15.20
N ALA A 140 21.59 6.92 -15.89
CA ALA A 140 20.69 8.04 -15.56
C ALA A 140 19.22 7.59 -15.44
N SER A 141 18.82 6.52 -16.16
CA SER A 141 17.50 5.90 -16.07
C SER A 141 17.25 5.16 -14.76
N ALA A 142 18.22 4.42 -14.21
CA ALA A 142 18.06 3.73 -12.93
C ALA A 142 17.93 4.70 -11.75
N GLY A 143 18.73 5.78 -11.75
CA GLY A 143 18.64 6.84 -10.75
C GLY A 143 17.30 7.59 -10.80
N TRP A 144 16.81 7.85 -12.01
CA TRP A 144 15.48 8.45 -12.23
C TRP A 144 14.36 7.51 -11.77
N ALA A 145 14.40 6.22 -12.14
CA ALA A 145 13.40 5.22 -11.75
C ALA A 145 13.30 5.06 -10.23
N PHE A 146 14.44 4.96 -9.55
CA PHE A 146 14.49 4.90 -8.08
C PHE A 146 13.90 6.16 -7.44
N SER A 147 14.32 7.33 -7.91
CA SER A 147 13.86 8.62 -7.39
C SER A 147 12.35 8.79 -7.60
N ASN A 148 11.84 8.41 -8.77
CA ASN A 148 10.43 8.46 -9.11
C ASN A 148 9.60 7.49 -8.25
N ALA A 149 10.06 6.24 -8.07
CA ALA A 149 9.41 5.27 -7.21
C ALA A 149 9.39 5.72 -5.74
N LEU A 150 10.50 6.25 -5.24
CA LEU A 150 10.61 6.76 -3.87
C LEU A 150 9.69 7.95 -3.65
N PHE A 151 9.73 8.93 -4.55
CA PHE A 151 8.87 10.11 -4.48
C PHE A 151 7.39 9.73 -4.54
N GLY A 152 7.01 8.82 -5.46
CA GLY A 152 5.65 8.31 -5.57
C GLY A 152 5.17 7.61 -4.29
N ALA A 153 6.00 6.73 -3.73
CA ALA A 153 5.70 6.03 -2.48
C ALA A 153 5.55 6.98 -1.28
N LEU A 154 6.46 7.97 -1.14
CA LEU A 154 6.40 8.96 -0.07
C LEU A 154 5.17 9.85 -0.20
N ASN A 155 4.88 10.35 -1.41
CA ASN A 155 3.71 11.18 -1.66
C ASN A 155 2.42 10.41 -1.35
N LEU A 156 2.35 9.13 -1.72
CA LEU A 156 1.23 8.27 -1.40
C LEU A 156 1.12 8.01 0.11
N ALA A 157 2.23 7.77 0.80
CA ALA A 157 2.26 7.60 2.25
C ALA A 157 1.73 8.84 2.98
N ILE A 158 2.20 10.03 2.61
CA ILE A 158 1.78 11.30 3.20
C ILE A 158 0.29 11.55 2.93
N SER A 159 -0.16 11.28 1.70
CA SER A 159 -1.55 11.49 1.30
C SER A 159 -2.51 10.52 2.00
N LEU A 160 -2.08 9.27 2.25
CA LEU A 160 -2.94 8.22 2.81
C LEU A 160 -2.76 7.97 4.30
N ALA A 161 -1.72 8.52 4.93
CA ALA A 161 -1.53 8.41 6.37
C ALA A 161 -2.76 8.91 7.16
N PRO A 162 -3.35 10.10 6.88
CA PRO A 162 -4.52 10.57 7.61
C PRO A 162 -5.73 9.63 7.47
N ILE A 163 -5.97 9.12 6.25
CA ILE A 163 -7.08 8.20 5.96
C ILE A 163 -6.86 6.85 6.67
N THR A 164 -5.62 6.36 6.67
CA THR A 164 -5.25 5.10 7.33
C THR A 164 -5.41 5.20 8.84
N ILE A 165 -4.98 6.31 9.44
CA ILE A 165 -5.18 6.60 10.87
C ILE A 165 -6.67 6.65 11.19
N LEU A 166 -7.46 7.40 10.40
CA LEU A 166 -8.89 7.54 10.62
C LEU A 166 -9.63 6.21 10.49
N ALA A 167 -9.30 5.40 9.49
CA ALA A 167 -9.86 4.05 9.32
C ALA A 167 -9.55 3.15 10.52
N CYS A 168 -8.32 3.17 11.03
CA CYS A 168 -7.92 2.39 12.20
C CYS A 168 -8.58 2.88 13.49
N VAL A 169 -8.72 4.20 13.68
CA VAL A 169 -9.40 4.78 14.84
C VAL A 169 -10.90 4.45 14.82
N LEU A 170 -11.57 4.56 13.67
CA LEU A 170 -12.97 4.16 13.54
C LEU A 170 -13.17 2.67 13.82
N LEU A 171 -12.29 1.82 13.28
CA LEU A 171 -12.29 0.39 13.57
C LEU A 171 -12.11 0.12 15.07
N TRP A 172 -11.20 0.84 15.74
CA TRP A 172 -10.98 0.72 17.17
C TRP A 172 -12.21 1.15 18.00
N ILE A 173 -12.87 2.26 17.63
CA ILE A 173 -14.13 2.69 18.27
C ILE A 173 -15.20 1.59 18.10
N TRP A 174 -15.32 1.02 16.90
CA TRP A 174 -16.28 -0.04 16.62
C TRP A 174 -16.00 -1.30 17.44
N LEU A 175 -14.74 -1.71 17.57
CA LEU A 175 -14.31 -2.85 18.38
C LEU A 175 -14.54 -2.61 19.88
N ARG A 176 -14.40 -1.37 20.36
CA ARG A 176 -14.78 -1.01 21.74
C ARG A 176 -16.28 -1.13 21.99
N ALA A 177 -17.10 -0.76 21.02
CA ALA A 177 -18.55 -0.91 21.11
C ALA A 177 -19.02 -2.37 20.97
N HIS A 178 -18.26 -3.21 20.26
CA HIS A 178 -18.58 -4.62 20.01
C HIS A 178 -17.44 -5.52 20.52
N PRO A 179 -17.29 -5.68 21.84
CA PRO A 179 -16.20 -6.45 22.42
C PRO A 179 -16.25 -7.90 21.91
N ALA A 180 -15.14 -8.35 21.35
CA ALA A 180 -15.00 -9.73 20.91
C ALA A 180 -14.99 -10.66 22.12
N LYS A 181 -15.64 -11.82 22.01
CA LYS A 181 -15.70 -12.84 23.09
C LYS A 181 -14.34 -13.50 23.39
N HIS A 182 -13.28 -13.15 22.66
CA HIS A 182 -11.99 -13.81 22.73
C HIS A 182 -10.83 -12.80 22.65
N PRO A 183 -9.73 -13.04 23.38
CA PRO A 183 -8.56 -12.16 23.36
C PRO A 183 -7.87 -12.20 21.99
N VAL A 184 -7.48 -11.02 21.49
CA VAL A 184 -6.72 -10.85 20.24
C VAL A 184 -5.29 -10.50 20.61
N ALA A 185 -4.33 -11.40 20.33
CA ALA A 185 -2.91 -11.17 20.56
C ALA A 185 -2.15 -11.03 19.22
N GLY A 186 -1.34 -9.97 19.10
CA GLY A 186 -0.43 -9.76 17.96
C GLY A 186 0.95 -10.36 18.18
N LEU A 187 1.75 -10.48 17.11
CA LEU A 187 3.13 -10.99 17.21
C LEU A 187 4.02 -10.09 18.08
N ILE A 188 3.76 -8.78 18.08
CA ILE A 188 4.48 -7.80 18.91
C ILE A 188 4.07 -7.91 20.40
N ASP A 189 2.90 -8.47 20.71
CA ASP A 189 2.44 -8.62 22.09
C ASP A 189 2.95 -9.94 22.73
N GLU A 190 3.62 -10.80 21.94
CA GLU A 190 4.20 -12.08 22.40
C GLU A 190 5.68 -11.96 22.86
N VAL A 191 6.33 -10.80 22.65
CA VAL A 191 7.75 -10.53 22.97
C VAL A 191 7.85 -9.58 24.17
#